data_AF-A0A968M0U7-F1
#
_entry.id   AF-A0A968M0U7-F1
#
_cell.length_a   1.000
_cell.length_b   1.000
_cell.length_c   1.000
_cell.angle_alpha   90.00
_cell.angle_beta   90.00
_cell.angle_gamma   90.00
#
_symmetry.space_group_name_H-M   'P 1'
#
loop_
_entity.id
_entity.type
_entity.pdbx_description
1 polymer ?
#
loop_
_entity_poly.entity_id
_entity_poly.type
_entity_poly.pdbx_seq_one_letter_code
_entity_poly.pdbx_strand_id
1 'polypeptide(L)'
;MDIYRDIPVSSPTLSDEENIKYYQSLKNLFTKTNNVFVIEKTVEPIVESPKILQDKDQVAASDIPVDQDKRIRRSYIYPKTTETGTAAGLPYLGARLAYEYLADEQFSAEEFGDNALKIFNKQKKIILAPLQSFAGLPANDKYSFNILINWRKANPSFETISVIDVLSNRTLTNFFTDKVVLVGGTGTSVADRYQIPLNHWSNSVVYGVEILAHVTSSIISAAIDDRQLIAPASRSIRLLLVVFSITTISYLIYKNKNLRSINLYFLSFGYVVCLTLLLLLCAVTSMLLGYWLPISKAIGCVWILYFTLNYFVYRLNEEKRVELLEAFIGDFNHGLGNRLSSIISSRNTINGLTKDVRLDLENLDELNNSVNQKLDVIIKRTNNIQNQVARIKTYQEKIRNFVDFGYLNKVNELELVNINEFIAETVERFISQENYEYQIVVEQIYDPRLKNVRIDKIAIGIVIKNLLDNAFYAVTPGKDINNEFTPTVKVESKLRKKFLEIIIEDNGNGIPLAYQERIFQPFVTFKHSGQGLGLFLVNKIAKIFNGSIKVESQQNQGCKFIFTIPLIY
;
A
#
# COMPACT_ATOMS: atom_id res chain seq x y z
N MET A 1 58.08 2.80 2.31
CA MET A 1 57.66 3.48 1.07
C MET A 1 57.55 4.97 1.37
N ASP A 2 58.33 5.81 0.70
CA ASP A 2 58.30 7.26 0.86
C ASP A 2 57.57 7.86 -0.36
N ILE A 3 56.42 8.51 -0.15
CA ILE A 3 55.59 9.05 -1.24
C ILE A 3 55.87 10.54 -1.38
N TYR A 4 56.24 10.98 -2.58
CA TYR A 4 56.46 12.38 -2.90
C TYR A 4 55.37 12.90 -3.86
N ARG A 5 54.77 14.04 -3.49
CA ARG A 5 53.77 14.77 -4.28
C ARG A 5 54.41 16.05 -4.84
N ASP A 6 54.00 16.46 -6.04
CA ASP A 6 54.41 17.71 -6.70
C ASP A 6 55.92 17.80 -7.01
N ILE A 7 56.42 16.90 -7.87
CA ILE A 7 57.76 17.05 -8.45
C ILE A 7 57.81 18.39 -9.20
N PRO A 8 58.81 19.26 -8.96
CA PRO A 8 58.84 20.57 -9.58
C PRO A 8 58.89 20.47 -11.10
N VAL A 9 57.89 21.06 -11.76
CA VAL A 9 58.00 21.53 -13.13
C VAL A 9 58.87 22.80 -13.11
N SER A 10 59.52 23.13 -14.23
CA SER A 10 60.39 24.31 -14.39
C SER A 10 59.93 25.50 -13.54
N SER A 11 60.74 25.88 -12.54
CA SER A 11 60.38 26.98 -11.66
C SER A 11 60.51 28.29 -12.42
N PRO A 12 59.49 29.15 -12.43
CA PRO A 12 59.59 30.49 -13.03
C PRO A 12 60.56 31.41 -12.28
N THR A 13 61.04 31.00 -11.09
CA THR A 13 62.02 31.74 -10.29
C THR A 13 63.47 31.30 -10.53
N LEU A 14 63.71 30.23 -11.29
CA LEU A 14 65.03 29.70 -11.61
C LEU A 14 65.38 29.98 -13.07
N SER A 15 66.66 30.16 -13.37
CA SER A 15 67.14 30.22 -14.75
C SER A 15 66.98 28.86 -15.45
N ASP A 16 66.98 28.85 -16.79
CA ASP A 16 66.82 27.62 -17.57
C ASP A 16 67.93 26.60 -17.27
N GLU A 17 69.17 27.05 -17.06
CA GLU A 17 70.30 26.18 -16.70
C GLU A 17 70.13 25.57 -15.30
N GLU A 18 69.64 26.33 -14.34
CA GLU A 18 69.36 25.85 -12.98
C GLU A 18 68.21 24.84 -12.98
N ASN A 19 67.16 25.09 -13.75
CA ASN A 19 66.05 24.16 -13.94
C ASN A 19 66.54 22.83 -14.57
N ILE A 20 67.41 22.88 -15.57
CA ILE A 20 67.99 21.67 -16.19
C ILE A 20 68.83 20.89 -15.17
N LYS A 21 69.71 21.56 -14.41
CA LYS A 21 70.56 20.93 -13.40
C LYS A 21 69.73 20.31 -12.27
N TYR A 22 68.69 21.01 -11.83
CA TYR A 22 67.75 20.52 -10.82
C TYR A 22 67.03 19.26 -11.33
N TYR A 23 66.51 19.29 -12.56
CA TYR A 23 65.83 18.15 -13.18
C TYR A 23 66.75 16.93 -13.34
N GLN A 24 68.03 17.13 -13.73
CA GLN A 24 69.02 16.05 -13.78
C GLN A 24 69.33 15.47 -12.39
N SER A 25 69.42 16.32 -11.38
CA SER A 25 69.63 15.88 -9.98
C SER A 25 68.45 15.04 -9.49
N LEU A 26 67.23 15.43 -9.87
CA LEU A 26 65.99 14.75 -9.53
C LEU A 26 65.86 13.40 -10.25
N LYS A 27 66.24 13.32 -11.52
CA LYS A 27 66.38 12.05 -12.25
C LYS A 27 67.39 11.11 -11.58
N ASN A 28 68.57 11.62 -11.21
CA ASN A 28 69.59 10.84 -10.52
C ASN A 28 69.12 10.33 -9.15
N LEU A 29 68.32 11.13 -8.43
CA LEU A 29 67.67 10.70 -7.20
C LEU A 29 66.74 9.51 -7.49
N PHE A 30 65.79 9.66 -8.42
CA PHE A 30 64.86 8.59 -8.81
C PHE A 30 65.54 7.30 -9.28
N THR A 31 66.69 7.41 -9.95
CA THR A 31 67.46 6.21 -10.33
C THR A 31 68.03 5.49 -9.11
N LYS A 32 68.44 6.22 -8.06
CA LYS A 32 69.12 5.68 -6.88
C LYS A 32 68.18 5.25 -5.74
N THR A 33 66.99 5.83 -5.62
CA THR A 33 66.05 5.49 -4.54
C THR A 33 65.02 4.44 -4.97
N ASN A 34 64.95 3.33 -4.24
CA ASN A 34 63.99 2.23 -4.50
C ASN A 34 62.69 2.35 -3.71
N ASN A 35 62.60 3.29 -2.78
CA ASN A 35 61.46 3.47 -1.90
C ASN A 35 60.62 4.72 -2.26
N VAL A 36 60.98 5.48 -3.30
CA VAL A 36 60.26 6.69 -3.71
C VAL A 36 59.17 6.33 -4.71
N PHE A 37 57.93 6.72 -4.41
CA PHE A 37 56.80 6.58 -5.32
C PHE A 37 56.19 7.93 -5.64
N VAL A 38 55.71 8.05 -6.87
CA VAL A 38 55.14 9.30 -7.42
C VAL A 38 53.69 9.08 -7.80
N ILE A 39 52.90 10.13 -7.65
CA ILE A 39 51.49 10.10 -8.01
C ILE A 39 51.25 10.55 -9.45
N GLU A 40 50.35 9.87 -10.14
CA GLU A 40 49.82 10.25 -11.44
C GLU A 40 48.36 10.68 -11.30
N LYS A 41 47.94 11.67 -12.08
CA LYS A 41 46.52 12.00 -12.22
C LYS A 41 46.02 11.34 -13.50
N THR A 42 45.25 10.28 -13.33
CA THR A 42 44.84 9.39 -14.43
C THR A 42 43.50 9.77 -15.03
N VAL A 43 42.69 10.57 -14.31
CA VAL A 43 41.40 11.12 -14.74
C VAL A 43 41.56 12.61 -15.08
N GLU A 44 40.88 13.08 -16.12
CA GLU A 44 41.07 14.44 -16.66
C GLU A 44 40.97 15.56 -15.60
N PRO A 45 41.82 16.60 -15.68
CA PRO A 45 42.99 16.72 -16.57
C PRO A 45 44.10 15.73 -16.19
N ILE A 46 44.62 15.01 -17.18
CA ILE A 46 45.67 14.00 -16.99
C ILE A 46 47.01 14.69 -16.73
N VAL A 47 47.75 14.22 -15.73
CA VAL A 47 49.10 14.68 -15.43
C VAL A 47 50.00 13.46 -15.36
N GLU A 48 50.83 13.27 -16.38
CA GLU A 48 51.71 12.11 -16.52
C GLU A 48 52.87 12.12 -15.50
N SER A 49 53.27 10.92 -15.08
CA SER A 49 54.42 10.70 -14.21
C SER A 49 55.74 10.54 -15.00
N PRO A 50 56.92 10.72 -14.38
CA PRO A 50 58.19 10.50 -15.05
C PRO A 50 58.37 9.03 -15.47
N LYS A 51 58.71 8.77 -16.75
CA LYS A 51 58.90 7.41 -17.32
C LYS A 51 59.84 6.51 -16.50
N ILE A 52 60.93 7.07 -15.94
CA ILE A 52 61.91 6.33 -15.13
C ILE A 52 61.24 5.61 -13.94
N LEU A 53 60.22 6.21 -13.35
CA LEU A 53 59.50 5.64 -12.22
C LEU A 53 58.37 4.71 -12.69
N GLN A 54 57.78 4.97 -13.86
CA GLN A 54 56.83 4.04 -14.50
C GLN A 54 57.52 2.69 -14.78
N ASP A 55 58.74 2.72 -15.34
CA ASP A 55 59.53 1.52 -15.64
C ASP A 55 59.91 0.72 -14.38
N LYS A 56 59.94 1.37 -13.22
CA LYS A 56 60.23 0.75 -11.91
C LYS A 56 58.98 0.32 -11.14
N ASP A 57 57.78 0.45 -11.71
CA ASP A 57 56.50 0.24 -11.01
C ASP A 57 56.36 1.09 -9.73
N GLN A 58 56.94 2.30 -9.75
CA GLN A 58 56.98 3.25 -8.64
C GLN A 58 55.97 4.39 -8.80
N VAL A 59 54.83 4.11 -9.44
CA VAL A 59 53.78 5.10 -9.70
C VAL A 59 52.44 4.60 -9.20
N ALA A 60 51.65 5.49 -8.60
CA ALA A 60 50.28 5.21 -8.19
C ALA A 60 49.34 6.35 -8.59
N ALA A 61 48.06 6.04 -8.77
CA ALA A 61 47.07 7.06 -9.09
C ALA A 61 46.57 7.80 -7.83
N SER A 62 46.26 9.09 -7.94
CA SER A 62 45.74 9.91 -6.83
C SER A 62 44.31 10.42 -7.05
N ASP A 63 43.63 9.97 -8.09
CA ASP A 63 42.27 10.41 -8.42
C ASP A 63 41.27 10.03 -7.33
N ILE A 64 40.28 10.88 -7.11
CA ILE A 64 39.21 10.65 -6.13
C ILE A 64 37.86 10.73 -6.87
N PRO A 65 37.02 9.67 -6.82
CA PRO A 65 35.71 9.71 -7.46
C PRO A 65 34.76 10.59 -6.66
N VAL A 66 34.30 11.68 -7.28
CA VAL A 66 33.32 12.59 -6.70
C VAL A 66 31.92 12.25 -7.24
N ASP A 67 30.94 12.03 -6.35
CA ASP A 67 29.57 11.77 -6.76
C ASP A 67 28.88 13.04 -7.30
N GLN A 68 27.72 12.88 -7.97
CA GLN A 68 26.97 13.99 -8.58
C GLN A 68 26.61 15.11 -7.59
N ASP A 69 26.46 14.79 -6.31
CA ASP A 69 26.15 15.73 -5.23
C ASP A 69 27.40 16.28 -4.52
N LYS A 70 28.59 16.14 -5.13
CA LYS A 70 29.89 16.60 -4.63
C LYS A 70 30.37 15.92 -3.35
N ARG A 71 29.78 14.79 -2.96
CA ARG A 71 30.21 14.00 -1.80
C ARG A 71 31.05 12.81 -2.21
N ILE A 72 31.93 12.38 -1.32
CA ILE A 72 32.77 11.19 -1.51
C ILE A 72 32.17 10.03 -0.74
N ARG A 73 31.71 9.01 -1.45
CA ARG A 73 31.19 7.75 -0.85
C ARG A 73 32.02 6.53 -1.20
N ARG A 74 32.87 6.67 -2.20
CA ARG A 74 33.59 5.60 -2.88
C ARG A 74 35.02 6.03 -3.15
N SER A 75 35.86 5.04 -3.41
CA SER A 75 37.26 5.24 -3.79
C SER A 75 37.62 4.27 -4.91
N TYR A 76 38.58 4.66 -5.75
CA TYR A 76 39.18 3.78 -6.74
C TYR A 76 40.08 2.75 -6.03
N ILE A 77 40.04 1.51 -6.52
CA ILE A 77 41.14 0.55 -6.38
C ILE A 77 42.04 0.68 -7.61
N TYR A 78 41.42 0.71 -8.80
CA TYR A 78 42.04 1.03 -10.08
C TYR A 78 41.16 2.06 -10.81
N PRO A 79 41.66 3.28 -11.10
CA PRO A 79 40.85 4.30 -11.77
C PRO A 79 40.55 3.98 -13.24
N LYS A 80 41.38 3.15 -13.88
CA LYS A 80 41.19 2.67 -15.25
C LYS A 80 40.97 1.14 -15.24
N THR A 81 40.12 0.67 -16.14
CA THR A 81 39.90 -0.76 -16.43
C THR A 81 39.84 -0.95 -17.95
N THR A 82 40.15 -2.15 -18.42
CA THR A 82 40.06 -2.50 -19.84
C THR A 82 38.60 -2.46 -20.34
N GLU A 83 38.38 -2.61 -21.65
CA GLU A 83 37.02 -2.76 -22.22
C GLU A 83 36.26 -4.00 -21.71
N THR A 84 36.99 -5.03 -21.24
CA THR A 84 36.42 -6.20 -20.55
C THR A 84 36.21 -5.96 -19.04
N GLY A 85 36.62 -4.79 -18.54
CA GLY A 85 36.48 -4.31 -17.17
C GLY A 85 37.56 -4.78 -16.19
N THR A 86 38.59 -5.48 -16.66
CA THR A 86 39.71 -5.95 -15.81
C THR A 86 40.56 -4.77 -15.35
N ALA A 87 41.25 -4.88 -14.21
CA ALA A 87 42.06 -3.78 -13.71
C ALA A 87 43.12 -3.40 -14.76
N ALA A 88 43.21 -2.11 -15.10
CA ALA A 88 44.12 -1.63 -16.11
C ALA A 88 44.81 -0.34 -15.67
N GLY A 89 46.13 -0.29 -15.84
CA GLY A 89 46.91 0.87 -15.41
C GLY A 89 47.19 0.88 -13.91
N LEU A 90 47.38 2.08 -13.36
CA LEU A 90 47.98 2.27 -12.04
C LEU A 90 46.96 2.07 -10.91
N PRO A 91 47.33 1.35 -9.82
CA PRO A 91 46.49 1.27 -8.64
C PRO A 91 46.36 2.64 -7.98
N TYR A 92 45.21 2.89 -7.34
CA TYR A 92 45.06 4.04 -6.46
C TYR A 92 46.06 3.96 -5.31
N LEU A 93 46.62 5.10 -4.90
CA LEU A 93 47.67 5.17 -3.89
C LEU A 93 47.30 4.46 -2.59
N GLY A 94 46.04 4.53 -2.17
CA GLY A 94 45.59 3.89 -0.94
C GLY A 94 45.58 2.36 -1.06
N ALA A 95 45.24 1.85 -2.25
CA ALA A 95 45.32 0.43 -2.56
C ALA A 95 46.78 -0.04 -2.64
N ARG A 96 47.67 0.72 -3.30
CA ARG A 96 49.10 0.39 -3.38
C ARG A 96 49.74 0.29 -1.99
N LEU A 97 49.51 1.28 -1.14
CA LEU A 97 49.98 1.28 0.25
C LEU A 97 49.51 0.05 1.03
N ALA A 98 48.25 -0.35 0.84
CA ALA A 98 47.73 -1.55 1.47
C ALA A 98 48.40 -2.82 0.93
N TYR A 99 48.65 -2.91 -0.38
CA TYR A 99 49.33 -4.07 -0.96
C TYR A 99 50.76 -4.21 -0.48
N GLU A 100 51.53 -3.13 -0.38
CA GLU A 100 52.90 -3.15 0.13
C GLU A 100 52.93 -3.61 1.59
N TYR A 101 52.05 -3.06 2.44
CA TYR A 101 51.93 -3.48 3.84
C TYR A 101 51.55 -4.97 3.97
N LEU A 102 50.61 -5.42 3.12
CA LEU A 102 50.14 -6.81 3.14
C LEU A 102 51.16 -7.78 2.54
N ALA A 103 52.02 -7.35 1.63
CA ALA A 103 53.10 -8.16 1.07
C ALA A 103 54.13 -8.53 2.14
N ASP A 104 54.47 -7.59 3.04
CA ASP A 104 55.30 -7.87 4.21
C ASP A 104 54.67 -8.92 5.14
N GLU A 105 53.33 -8.93 5.22
CA GLU A 105 52.51 -9.92 5.94
C GLU A 105 52.21 -11.21 5.13
N GLN A 106 52.96 -11.46 4.05
CA GLN A 106 52.86 -12.65 3.19
C GLN A 106 51.52 -12.82 2.45
N PHE A 107 50.76 -11.74 2.24
CA PHE A 107 49.62 -11.75 1.33
C PHE A 107 50.07 -11.50 -0.11
N SER A 108 49.37 -12.11 -1.05
CA SER A 108 49.49 -11.90 -2.48
C SER A 108 48.16 -11.41 -3.04
N ALA A 109 48.20 -10.58 -4.08
CA ALA A 109 47.02 -10.09 -4.77
C ALA A 109 47.00 -10.62 -6.20
N GLU A 110 45.88 -11.22 -6.60
CA GLU A 110 45.64 -11.71 -7.96
C GLU A 110 44.25 -11.28 -8.43
N GLU A 111 44.08 -11.11 -9.73
CA GLU A 111 42.75 -10.92 -10.33
C GLU A 111 41.94 -12.22 -10.22
N PHE A 112 40.64 -12.11 -9.94
CA PHE A 112 39.75 -13.23 -9.70
C PHE A 112 38.35 -12.99 -10.29
N GLY A 113 37.97 -13.80 -11.29
CA GLY A 113 36.62 -13.76 -11.89
C GLY A 113 36.30 -12.43 -12.60
N ASP A 114 35.01 -12.06 -12.63
CA ASP A 114 34.47 -10.82 -13.24
C ASP A 114 35.04 -9.54 -12.59
N ASN A 115 36.33 -9.26 -12.84
CA ASN A 115 37.03 -8.03 -12.45
C ASN A 115 37.11 -7.79 -10.94
N ALA A 116 37.02 -8.84 -10.13
CA ALA A 116 37.26 -8.77 -8.70
C ALA A 116 38.75 -9.00 -8.39
N LEU A 117 39.25 -8.41 -7.32
CA LEU A 117 40.61 -8.64 -6.84
C LEU A 117 40.56 -9.61 -5.66
N LYS A 118 41.36 -10.66 -5.71
CA LYS A 118 41.54 -11.60 -4.61
C LYS A 118 42.86 -11.31 -3.91
N ILE A 119 42.79 -10.94 -2.64
CA ILE A 119 43.97 -10.83 -1.78
C ILE A 119 43.96 -12.03 -0.84
N PHE A 120 45.06 -12.77 -0.79
CA PHE A 120 45.11 -14.04 -0.07
C PHE A 120 46.50 -14.34 0.48
N ASN A 121 46.55 -15.08 1.58
CA ASN A 121 47.76 -15.73 2.07
C ASN A 121 47.44 -17.23 2.29
N LYS A 122 48.32 -17.96 2.97
CA LYS A 122 48.12 -19.40 3.25
C LYS A 122 46.87 -19.70 4.11
N GLN A 123 46.37 -18.72 4.86
CA GLN A 123 45.34 -18.90 5.90
C GLN A 123 44.02 -18.20 5.56
N LYS A 124 44.07 -17.07 4.87
CA LYS A 124 42.96 -16.16 4.64
C LYS A 124 42.84 -15.78 3.16
N LYS A 125 41.60 -15.50 2.74
CA LYS A 125 41.30 -14.94 1.42
C LYS A 125 40.23 -13.88 1.57
N ILE A 126 40.41 -12.76 0.88
CA ILE A 126 39.39 -11.72 0.72
C ILE A 126 39.16 -11.46 -0.77
N ILE A 127 37.92 -11.12 -1.11
CA ILE A 127 37.51 -10.78 -2.47
C ILE A 127 37.00 -9.35 -2.46
N LEU A 128 37.69 -8.47 -3.18
CA LEU A 128 37.24 -7.12 -3.48
C LEU A 128 36.40 -7.19 -4.75
N ALA A 129 35.09 -7.00 -4.64
CA ALA A 129 34.21 -6.94 -5.80
C ALA A 129 34.01 -5.48 -6.23
N PRO A 130 34.11 -5.16 -7.54
CA PRO A 130 33.88 -3.80 -8.01
C PRO A 130 32.42 -3.39 -7.83
N LEU A 131 32.20 -2.11 -7.53
CA LEU A 131 30.89 -1.49 -7.58
C LEU A 131 30.37 -1.52 -9.02
N GLN A 132 29.33 -2.32 -9.28
CA GLN A 132 28.64 -2.24 -10.58
C GLN A 132 27.80 -0.95 -10.63
N SER A 133 27.47 -0.47 -11.83
CA SER A 133 26.68 0.75 -12.03
C SER A 133 25.29 0.63 -11.36
N PHE A 134 25.05 1.36 -10.27
CA PHE A 134 23.79 1.27 -9.52
C PHE A 134 23.27 2.62 -9.04
N ALA A 135 21.94 2.79 -9.10
CA ALA A 135 21.12 3.75 -8.36
C ALA A 135 21.78 5.10 -8.02
N GLY A 136 22.11 5.89 -9.05
CA GLY A 136 22.68 7.24 -8.89
C GLY A 136 24.21 7.32 -9.01
N LEU A 137 24.91 6.17 -9.06
CA LEU A 137 26.30 6.14 -9.49
C LEU A 137 26.35 6.41 -11.00
N PRO A 138 27.14 7.39 -11.46
CA PRO A 138 27.21 7.76 -12.87
C PRO A 138 27.61 6.56 -13.74
N ALA A 139 26.93 6.40 -14.87
CA ALA A 139 27.19 5.35 -15.85
C ALA A 139 28.60 5.43 -16.49
N ASN A 140 29.34 6.52 -16.24
CA ASN A 140 30.67 6.76 -16.78
C ASN A 140 31.78 5.95 -16.09
N ASP A 141 31.49 5.24 -14.99
CA ASP A 141 32.45 4.35 -14.32
C ASP A 141 32.52 2.94 -14.94
N LYS A 142 32.13 2.79 -16.21
CA LYS A 142 32.35 1.53 -16.96
C LYS A 142 33.82 1.12 -17.01
N TYR A 143 34.73 2.07 -16.80
CA TYR A 143 36.17 1.87 -16.89
C TYR A 143 36.91 2.04 -15.56
N SER A 144 36.28 1.83 -14.39
CA SER A 144 36.95 2.01 -13.11
C SER A 144 36.55 0.96 -12.06
N PHE A 145 37.53 0.42 -11.34
CA PHE A 145 37.30 -0.46 -10.20
C PHE A 145 37.12 0.40 -8.96
N ASN A 146 35.88 0.50 -8.48
CA ASN A 146 35.52 1.25 -7.26
C ASN A 146 35.08 0.34 -6.11
N ILE A 147 35.35 0.79 -4.88
CA ILE A 147 34.76 0.24 -3.65
C ILE A 147 34.06 1.33 -2.83
N LEU A 148 33.13 0.95 -1.96
CA LEU A 148 32.55 1.86 -0.97
C LEU A 148 33.54 2.10 0.17
N ILE A 149 33.68 3.35 0.59
CA ILE A 149 34.55 3.70 1.71
C ILE A 149 33.83 3.34 3.01
N ASN A 150 34.48 2.52 3.84
CA ASN A 150 34.04 2.28 5.20
C ASN A 150 34.53 3.42 6.11
N TRP A 151 33.71 4.48 6.22
CA TRP A 151 34.03 5.63 7.06
C TRP A 151 34.07 5.24 8.54
N ARG A 152 35.27 5.16 9.11
CA ARG A 152 35.46 4.91 10.56
C ARG A 152 34.95 6.12 11.33
N LYS A 153 34.11 5.88 12.36
CA LYS A 153 33.58 6.93 13.23
C LYS A 153 34.32 6.92 14.56
N ALA A 154 35.31 7.78 14.66
CA ALA A 154 35.88 8.33 15.89
C ALA A 154 36.35 9.73 15.50
N ASN A 155 36.15 10.77 16.31
CA ASN A 155 36.71 12.08 15.99
C ASN A 155 37.83 12.36 17.00
N PRO A 156 39.11 12.30 16.61
CA PRO A 156 39.65 12.02 15.26
C PRO A 156 39.61 10.53 14.86
N SER A 157 39.51 10.25 13.55
CA SER A 157 39.38 8.88 13.00
C SER A 157 40.70 8.11 13.01
N PHE A 158 41.81 8.84 13.06
CA PHE A 158 43.19 8.34 13.05
C PHE A 158 44.03 9.13 14.05
N GLU A 159 45.07 8.50 14.60
CA GLU A 159 46.08 9.18 15.41
C GLU A 159 46.86 10.16 14.52
N THR A 160 47.00 11.42 14.96
CA THR A 160 47.71 12.45 14.21
C THR A 160 48.80 13.08 15.08
N ILE A 161 49.91 13.46 14.45
CA ILE A 161 51.01 14.20 15.08
C ILE A 161 51.47 15.31 14.15
N SER A 162 51.76 16.49 14.71
CA SER A 162 52.29 17.60 13.93
C SER A 162 53.70 17.29 13.46
N VAL A 163 53.99 17.58 12.18
CA VAL A 163 55.36 17.48 11.65
C VAL A 163 56.34 18.33 12.46
N ILE A 164 55.91 19.45 13.04
CA ILE A 164 56.74 20.30 13.90
C ILE A 164 57.17 19.54 15.16
N ASP A 165 56.28 18.74 15.76
CA ASP A 165 56.61 17.95 16.94
C ASP A 165 57.55 16.79 16.61
N VAL A 166 57.39 16.21 15.41
CA VAL A 166 58.32 15.19 14.86
C VAL A 166 59.72 15.77 14.68
N LEU A 167 59.82 16.93 14.02
CA LEU A 167 61.10 17.60 13.79
C LEU A 167 61.75 18.11 15.09
N SER A 168 60.94 18.43 16.10
CA SER A 168 61.41 18.85 17.43
C SER A 168 61.77 17.67 18.34
N ASN A 169 61.73 16.44 17.83
CA ASN A 169 61.98 15.20 18.57
C ASN A 169 61.12 15.06 19.85
N ARG A 170 59.88 15.58 19.81
CA ARG A 170 58.91 15.52 20.93
C ARG A 170 58.02 14.28 20.89
N THR A 171 58.37 13.30 20.06
CA THR A 171 57.55 12.11 19.78
C THR A 171 57.82 10.98 20.77
N LEU A 172 56.80 10.18 21.06
CA LEU A 172 56.97 8.93 21.82
C LEU A 172 57.84 7.94 21.02
N THR A 173 58.78 7.28 21.69
CA THR A 173 59.54 6.15 21.14
C THR A 173 58.54 5.07 20.70
N ASN A 174 58.65 4.58 19.45
CA ASN A 174 57.77 3.58 18.81
C ASN A 174 56.43 4.10 18.24
N PHE A 175 56.20 5.41 18.15
CA PHE A 175 54.94 5.92 17.59
C PHE A 175 54.67 5.46 16.14
N PHE A 176 55.73 5.29 15.34
CA PHE A 176 55.67 4.98 13.91
C PHE A 176 55.90 3.51 13.56
N THR A 177 56.31 2.67 14.52
CA THR A 177 56.67 1.27 14.26
C THR A 177 55.45 0.45 13.84
N ASP A 178 55.61 -0.38 12.81
CA ASP A 178 54.56 -1.27 12.24
C ASP A 178 53.28 -0.55 11.78
N LYS A 179 53.37 0.76 11.52
CA LYS A 179 52.25 1.59 11.04
C LYS A 179 52.51 2.12 9.63
N VAL A 180 51.43 2.22 8.85
CA VAL A 180 51.42 3.07 7.67
C VAL A 180 51.30 4.53 8.13
N VAL A 181 52.35 5.31 7.89
CA VAL A 181 52.40 6.73 8.27
C VAL A 181 52.11 7.59 7.06
N LEU A 182 51.07 8.42 7.15
CA LEU A 182 50.68 9.34 6.09
C LEU A 182 50.96 10.77 6.50
N VAL A 183 51.71 11.48 5.67
CA VAL A 183 52.04 12.90 5.90
C VAL A 183 51.24 13.74 4.92
N GLY A 184 50.45 14.69 5.43
CA GLY A 184 49.61 15.55 4.60
C GLY A 184 49.07 16.75 5.35
N GLY A 185 48.62 17.76 4.60
CA GLY A 185 48.05 18.98 5.17
C GLY A 185 46.59 18.81 5.58
N THR A 186 46.27 19.16 6.82
CA THR A 186 44.91 19.14 7.40
C THR A 186 44.43 20.54 7.82
N GLY A 187 45.01 21.60 7.25
CA GLY A 187 44.70 23.00 7.59
C GLY A 187 43.46 23.57 6.89
N THR A 188 42.84 24.58 7.51
CA THR A 188 41.70 25.37 6.99
C THR A 188 41.92 26.00 5.62
N SER A 189 43.16 26.32 5.30
CA SER A 189 43.61 26.94 4.05
C SER A 189 43.98 25.96 2.94
N VAL A 190 44.01 24.65 3.20
CA VAL A 190 44.42 23.64 2.21
C VAL A 190 43.23 23.31 1.30
N ALA A 191 43.44 23.35 -0.03
CA ALA A 191 42.41 23.10 -1.04
C ALA A 191 41.93 21.62 -1.11
N ASP A 192 42.65 20.70 -0.48
CA ASP A 192 42.44 19.25 -0.49
C ASP A 192 41.34 18.80 0.49
N ARG A 193 40.12 19.35 0.32
CA ARG A 193 38.97 19.21 1.22
C ARG A 193 37.75 18.64 0.52
N TYR A 194 37.13 17.63 1.13
CA TYR A 194 36.00 16.92 0.54
C TYR A 194 34.85 16.68 1.51
N GLN A 195 33.62 16.72 1.01
CA GLN A 195 32.42 16.43 1.79
C GLN A 195 32.14 14.93 1.86
N ILE A 196 31.70 14.45 3.03
CA ILE A 196 31.42 13.03 3.30
C ILE A 196 29.97 12.79 3.74
N PRO A 197 29.43 11.57 3.58
CA PRO A 197 28.02 11.26 3.84
C PRO A 197 27.66 11.08 5.33
N LEU A 198 28.62 11.16 6.26
CA LEU A 198 28.42 10.79 7.68
C LEU A 198 27.48 11.73 8.45
N ASN A 199 27.27 12.96 8.01
CA ASN A 199 26.34 13.88 8.66
C ASN A 199 25.59 14.71 7.63
N HIS A 200 24.28 14.54 7.55
CA HIS A 200 23.48 15.30 6.59
C HIS A 200 23.24 16.75 7.03
N TRP A 201 23.36 17.00 8.35
CA TRP A 201 23.09 18.29 8.99
C TRP A 201 24.34 19.07 9.40
N SER A 202 25.54 18.49 9.31
CA SER A 202 26.81 19.22 9.41
C SER A 202 27.64 18.98 8.16
N ASN A 203 28.27 20.03 7.61
CA ASN A 203 29.26 19.88 6.54
C ASN A 203 30.52 19.21 7.10
N SER A 204 30.45 17.90 7.34
CA SER A 204 31.62 17.11 7.70
C SER A 204 32.55 17.08 6.49
N VAL A 205 33.74 17.63 6.69
CA VAL A 205 34.81 17.70 5.70
C VAL A 205 35.94 16.81 6.15
N VAL A 206 36.53 16.07 5.21
CA VAL A 206 37.77 15.31 5.40
C VAL A 206 38.81 15.79 4.40
N TYR A 207 40.06 15.51 4.69
CA TYR A 207 41.18 15.86 3.82
C TYR A 207 41.55 14.71 2.89
N GLY A 208 42.16 15.00 1.74
CA GLY A 208 42.61 13.96 0.80
C GLY A 208 43.48 12.87 1.46
N VAL A 209 44.37 13.26 2.38
CA VAL A 209 45.21 12.33 3.16
C VAL A 209 44.39 11.42 4.09
N GLU A 210 43.27 11.90 4.62
CA GLU A 210 42.37 11.09 5.47
C GLU A 210 41.56 10.10 4.61
N ILE A 211 41.17 10.49 3.40
CA ILE A 211 40.52 9.58 2.44
C ILE A 211 41.46 8.43 2.13
N LEU A 212 42.73 8.74 1.84
CA LEU A 212 43.78 7.76 1.62
C LEU A 212 43.90 6.81 2.81
N ALA A 213 43.98 7.35 4.04
CA ALA A 213 44.04 6.58 5.28
C ALA A 213 42.85 5.62 5.44
N HIS A 214 41.63 6.09 5.15
CA HIS A 214 40.43 5.27 5.20
C HIS A 214 40.46 4.11 4.22
N VAL A 215 40.91 4.34 2.99
CA VAL A 215 40.98 3.31 1.95
C VAL A 215 42.04 2.27 2.30
N THR A 216 43.27 2.71 2.60
CA THR A 216 44.37 1.84 3.00
C THR A 216 43.98 0.99 4.21
N SER A 217 43.48 1.63 5.27
CA SER A 217 43.07 0.95 6.50
C SER A 217 41.89 0.01 6.31
N SER A 218 40.99 0.28 5.35
CA SER A 218 39.86 -0.62 5.06
C SER A 218 40.32 -1.90 4.37
N ILE A 219 41.29 -1.81 3.44
CA ILE A 219 41.85 -2.98 2.75
C ILE A 219 42.69 -3.83 3.71
N ILE A 220 43.56 -3.20 4.51
CA ILE A 220 44.39 -3.90 5.51
C ILE A 220 43.50 -4.61 6.54
N SER A 221 42.54 -3.91 7.15
CA SER A 221 41.64 -4.54 8.13
C SER A 221 40.74 -5.61 7.51
N ALA A 222 40.42 -5.53 6.21
CA ALA A 222 39.71 -6.62 5.55
C ALA A 222 40.57 -7.89 5.48
N ALA A 223 41.84 -7.75 5.13
CA ALA A 223 42.76 -8.88 5.00
C ALA A 223 43.20 -9.48 6.34
N ILE A 224 43.51 -8.63 7.33
CA ILE A 224 44.08 -9.05 8.62
C ILE A 224 42.99 -9.27 9.67
N ASP A 225 42.08 -8.30 9.86
CA ASP A 225 41.10 -8.28 10.96
C ASP A 225 39.77 -8.98 10.61
N ASP A 226 39.66 -9.63 9.43
CA ASP A 226 38.42 -10.20 8.88
C ASP A 226 37.25 -9.21 8.80
N ARG A 227 37.53 -7.90 8.72
CA ARG A 227 36.48 -6.89 8.59
C ARG A 227 35.99 -6.81 7.15
N GLN A 228 34.79 -7.33 6.92
CA GLN A 228 34.19 -7.30 5.59
C GLN A 228 34.02 -5.86 5.07
N LEU A 229 34.48 -5.61 3.84
CA LEU A 229 34.22 -4.37 3.12
C LEU A 229 32.74 -4.29 2.74
N ILE A 230 32.22 -3.07 2.61
CA ILE A 230 30.83 -2.87 2.24
C ILE A 230 30.61 -3.36 0.79
N ALA A 231 29.99 -4.52 0.66
CA ALA A 231 29.71 -5.17 -0.61
C ALA A 231 28.29 -4.84 -1.09
N PRO A 232 28.07 -4.54 -2.38
CA PRO A 232 26.72 -4.39 -2.91
C PRO A 232 25.97 -5.72 -2.89
N ALA A 233 24.69 -5.71 -2.52
CA ALA A 233 23.84 -6.89 -2.60
C ALA A 233 23.75 -7.44 -4.04
N SER A 234 23.75 -8.77 -4.18
CA SER A 234 23.72 -9.44 -5.48
C SER A 234 22.48 -9.06 -6.31
N ARG A 235 22.58 -9.18 -7.64
CA ARG A 235 21.44 -8.94 -8.54
C ARG A 235 20.23 -9.80 -8.18
N SER A 236 20.45 -11.06 -7.81
CA SER A 236 19.39 -12.01 -7.45
C SER A 236 18.64 -11.59 -6.19
N ILE A 237 19.35 -11.20 -5.12
CA ILE A 237 18.73 -10.73 -3.86
C ILE A 237 17.83 -9.51 -4.13
N ARG A 238 18.31 -8.59 -4.97
CA ARG A 238 17.53 -7.38 -5.31
C ARG A 238 16.28 -7.69 -6.11
N LEU A 239 16.37 -8.59 -7.10
CA LEU A 239 15.21 -9.02 -7.86
C LEU A 239 14.19 -9.71 -6.94
N LEU A 240 14.67 -10.56 -6.03
CA LEU A 240 13.84 -11.26 -5.06
C LEU A 240 13.09 -10.28 -4.15
N LEU A 241 13.74 -9.21 -3.68
CA LEU A 241 13.07 -8.18 -2.89
C LEU A 241 11.95 -7.47 -3.64
N VAL A 242 12.16 -7.15 -4.92
CA VAL A 242 11.13 -6.51 -5.76
C VAL A 242 9.97 -7.47 -6.00
N VAL A 243 10.25 -8.71 -6.38
CA VAL A 243 9.22 -9.74 -6.62
C VAL A 243 8.44 -10.03 -5.33
N PHE A 244 9.12 -10.17 -4.20
CA PHE A 244 8.50 -10.37 -2.89
C PHE A 244 7.59 -9.19 -2.51
N SER A 245 8.04 -7.96 -2.75
CA SER A 245 7.24 -6.75 -2.50
C SER A 245 5.98 -6.70 -3.36
N ILE A 246 6.09 -7.04 -4.64
CA ILE A 246 4.95 -7.06 -5.57
C ILE A 246 3.96 -8.15 -5.17
N THR A 247 4.44 -9.37 -4.90
CA THR A 247 3.59 -10.53 -4.58
C THR A 247 2.85 -10.36 -3.25
N THR A 248 3.52 -9.85 -2.21
CA THR A 248 2.90 -9.58 -0.91
C THR A 248 1.78 -8.55 -0.99
N ILE A 249 1.99 -7.42 -1.68
CA ILE A 249 0.97 -6.38 -1.86
C ILE A 249 -0.21 -6.92 -2.68
N SER A 250 0.08 -7.63 -3.77
CA SER A 250 -0.95 -8.20 -4.64
C SER A 250 -1.82 -9.21 -3.87
N TYR A 251 -1.20 -10.06 -3.05
CA TYR A 251 -1.89 -11.02 -2.20
C TYR A 251 -2.74 -10.34 -1.12
N LEU A 252 -2.21 -9.33 -0.43
CA LEU A 252 -2.93 -8.60 0.62
C LEU A 252 -4.18 -7.91 0.08
N ILE A 253 -4.11 -7.33 -1.11
CA ILE A 253 -5.24 -6.68 -1.76
C ILE A 253 -6.26 -7.72 -2.25
N TYR A 254 -5.80 -8.81 -2.87
CA TYR A 254 -6.67 -9.90 -3.30
C TYR A 254 -7.46 -10.51 -2.14
N LYS A 255 -6.80 -10.80 -1.02
CA LYS A 255 -7.43 -11.37 0.19
C LYS A 255 -8.51 -10.46 0.75
N ASN A 256 -8.34 -9.14 0.63
CA ASN A 256 -9.19 -8.14 1.24
C ASN A 256 -10.18 -7.47 0.27
N LYS A 257 -10.32 -7.99 -0.96
CA LYS A 257 -11.17 -7.41 -2.04
C LYS A 257 -12.65 -7.19 -1.69
N ASN A 258 -13.16 -7.84 -0.64
CA ASN A 258 -14.56 -7.74 -0.19
C ASN A 258 -14.80 -6.69 0.91
N LEU A 259 -13.73 -6.10 1.47
CA LEU A 259 -13.85 -5.04 2.48
C LEU A 259 -14.28 -3.72 1.82
N ARG A 260 -15.06 -2.90 2.54
CA ARG A 260 -15.50 -1.57 2.08
C ARG A 260 -14.29 -0.73 1.64
N SER A 261 -14.46 0.08 0.59
CA SER A 261 -13.37 0.87 0.00
C SER A 261 -12.54 1.60 1.06
N ILE A 262 -13.17 2.40 1.92
CA ILE A 262 -12.45 3.22 2.91
C ILE A 262 -11.68 2.40 3.96
N ASN A 263 -12.25 1.30 4.45
CA ASN A 263 -11.57 0.44 5.43
C ASN A 263 -10.42 -0.35 4.77
N LEU A 264 -10.58 -0.71 3.50
CA LEU A 264 -9.53 -1.34 2.72
C LEU A 264 -8.36 -0.38 2.51
N TYR A 265 -8.61 0.91 2.23
CA TYR A 265 -7.57 1.93 2.13
C TYR A 265 -6.74 2.02 3.41
N PHE A 266 -7.37 2.22 4.57
CA PHE A 266 -6.65 2.35 5.84
C PHE A 266 -5.88 1.07 6.22
N LEU A 267 -6.51 -0.09 6.04
CA LEU A 267 -5.87 -1.37 6.37
C LEU A 267 -4.68 -1.65 5.45
N SER A 268 -4.84 -1.48 4.13
CA SER A 268 -3.76 -1.69 3.16
C SER A 268 -2.65 -0.64 3.30
N PHE A 269 -2.97 0.60 3.68
CA PHE A 269 -1.98 1.62 4.01
C PHE A 269 -1.10 1.20 5.18
N GLY A 270 -1.72 0.72 6.27
CA GLY A 270 -0.97 0.22 7.44
C GLY A 270 0.00 -0.90 7.09
N TYR A 271 -0.42 -1.84 6.22
CA TYR A 271 0.47 -2.90 5.73
C TYR A 271 1.63 -2.37 4.89
N VAL A 272 1.37 -1.42 3.98
CA VAL A 272 2.41 -0.83 3.13
C VAL A 272 3.44 -0.06 3.96
N VAL A 273 3.00 0.66 4.99
CA VAL A 273 3.89 1.31 5.96
C VAL A 273 4.73 0.27 6.71
N CYS A 274 4.12 -0.80 7.21
CA CYS A 274 4.86 -1.88 7.89
C CYS A 274 5.88 -2.55 6.97
N LEU A 275 5.53 -2.82 5.71
CA LEU A 275 6.44 -3.40 4.72
C LEU A 275 7.60 -2.44 4.40
N THR A 276 7.32 -1.14 4.29
CA THR A 276 8.36 -0.11 4.09
C THR A 276 9.33 -0.06 5.27
N LEU A 277 8.82 -0.09 6.50
CA LEU A 277 9.63 -0.15 7.72
C LEU A 277 10.46 -1.43 7.79
N LEU A 278 9.89 -2.57 7.39
CA LEU A 278 10.61 -3.84 7.33
C LEU A 278 11.75 -3.79 6.30
N LEU A 279 11.52 -3.23 5.11
CA LEU A 279 12.57 -3.05 4.10
C LEU A 279 13.70 -2.13 4.59
N LEU A 280 13.35 -1.06 5.29
CA LEU A 280 14.33 -0.16 5.93
C LEU A 280 15.15 -0.90 6.99
N LEU A 281 14.48 -1.66 7.87
CA LEU A 281 15.14 -2.49 8.88
C LEU A 281 16.10 -3.49 8.22
N CYS A 282 15.65 -4.21 7.20
CA CYS A 282 16.49 -5.15 6.44
C CYS A 282 17.71 -4.46 5.79
N ALA A 283 17.57 -3.23 5.30
CA ALA A 283 18.70 -2.49 4.74
C ALA A 283 19.72 -2.07 5.81
N VAL A 284 19.24 -1.61 6.97
CA VAL A 284 20.12 -1.28 8.11
C VAL A 284 20.84 -2.52 8.63
N THR A 285 20.13 -3.63 8.82
CA THR A 285 20.74 -4.88 9.29
C THR A 285 21.74 -5.42 8.27
N SER A 286 21.42 -5.35 6.98
CA SER A 286 22.37 -5.74 5.91
C SER A 286 23.63 -4.88 5.95
N MET A 287 23.48 -3.57 6.15
CA MET A 287 24.61 -2.65 6.22
C MET A 287 25.53 -2.96 7.41
N LEU A 288 24.97 -3.32 8.56
CA LEU A 288 25.74 -3.76 9.73
C LEU A 288 26.49 -5.08 9.48
N LEU A 289 25.97 -5.93 8.60
CA LEU A 289 26.63 -7.16 8.13
C LEU A 289 27.61 -6.91 6.97
N GLY A 290 27.88 -5.65 6.61
CA GLY A 290 28.79 -5.30 5.52
C GLY A 290 28.17 -5.37 4.12
N TYR A 291 26.83 -5.37 4.00
CA TYR A 291 26.13 -5.42 2.72
C TYR A 291 25.28 -4.17 2.47
N TRP A 292 25.53 -3.49 1.34
CA TRP A 292 24.70 -2.37 0.90
C TRP A 292 23.48 -2.87 0.12
N LEU A 293 22.29 -2.63 0.67
CA LEU A 293 21.01 -3.05 0.08
C LEU A 293 20.25 -1.84 -0.52
N PRO A 294 20.19 -1.68 -1.85
CA PRO A 294 19.52 -0.55 -2.48
C PRO A 294 17.99 -0.74 -2.51
N ILE A 295 17.32 -0.31 -1.44
CA ILE A 295 15.86 -0.48 -1.24
C ILE A 295 14.99 0.60 -1.89
N SER A 296 15.56 1.69 -2.40
CA SER A 296 14.78 2.83 -2.93
C SER A 296 13.80 2.42 -4.04
N LYS A 297 14.23 1.58 -4.99
CA LYS A 297 13.37 1.04 -6.06
C LYS A 297 12.26 0.14 -5.51
N ALA A 298 12.58 -0.71 -4.53
CA ALA A 298 11.59 -1.58 -3.91
C ALA A 298 10.50 -0.77 -3.19
N ILE A 299 10.90 0.25 -2.41
CA ILE A 299 9.97 1.19 -1.76
C ILE A 299 9.12 1.90 -2.83
N GLY A 300 9.73 2.44 -3.88
CA GLY A 300 8.99 3.09 -4.97
C GLY A 300 7.94 2.17 -5.61
N CYS A 301 8.32 0.93 -5.93
CA CYS A 301 7.39 -0.07 -6.48
C CYS A 301 6.25 -0.40 -5.52
N VAL A 302 6.54 -0.54 -4.23
CA VAL A 302 5.54 -0.80 -3.17
C VAL A 302 4.46 0.29 -3.17
N TRP A 303 4.87 1.57 -3.15
CA TRP A 303 3.95 2.70 -3.09
C TRP A 303 3.18 2.90 -4.40
N ILE A 304 3.85 2.82 -5.55
CA ILE A 304 3.18 2.96 -6.86
C ILE A 304 2.12 1.86 -7.00
N LEU A 305 2.48 0.60 -6.74
CA LEU A 305 1.56 -0.53 -6.85
C LEU A 305 0.36 -0.39 -5.90
N TYR A 306 0.61 0.07 -4.66
CA TYR A 306 -0.44 0.37 -3.69
C TYR A 306 -1.46 1.39 -4.23
N PHE A 307 -0.99 2.53 -4.75
CA PHE A 307 -1.89 3.57 -5.26
C PHE A 307 -2.65 3.11 -6.50
N THR A 308 -1.98 2.44 -7.44
CA THR A 308 -2.60 1.94 -8.68
C THR A 308 -3.68 0.90 -8.38
N LEU A 309 -3.39 -0.08 -7.52
CA LEU A 309 -4.37 -1.11 -7.16
C LEU A 309 -5.55 -0.55 -6.37
N ASN A 310 -5.31 0.39 -5.45
CA ASN A 310 -6.39 1.03 -4.72
C ASN A 310 -7.30 1.87 -5.63
N TYR A 311 -6.73 2.60 -6.58
CA TYR A 311 -7.49 3.30 -7.60
C TYR A 311 -8.36 2.34 -8.43
N PHE A 312 -7.80 1.21 -8.83
CA PHE A 312 -8.53 0.18 -9.57
C PHE A 312 -9.70 -0.41 -8.76
N VAL A 313 -9.48 -0.71 -7.48
CA VAL A 313 -10.54 -1.20 -6.57
C VAL A 313 -11.64 -0.16 -6.37
N TYR A 314 -11.30 1.12 -6.29
CA TYR A 314 -12.29 2.20 -6.24
C TYR A 314 -13.16 2.23 -7.49
N ARG A 315 -12.54 2.20 -8.66
CA ARG A 315 -13.26 2.21 -9.95
C ARG A 315 -14.22 1.03 -10.08
N LEU A 316 -13.78 -0.18 -9.74
CA LEU A 316 -14.64 -1.37 -9.74
C LEU A 316 -15.84 -1.24 -8.78
N ASN A 317 -15.66 -0.58 -7.64
CA ASN A 317 -16.74 -0.36 -6.69
C ASN A 317 -17.72 0.73 -7.14
N GLU A 318 -17.28 1.74 -7.89
CA GLU A 318 -18.17 2.72 -8.50
C GLU A 318 -19.02 2.11 -9.62
N GLU A 319 -18.43 1.31 -10.51
CA GLU A 319 -19.16 0.67 -11.61
C GLU A 319 -20.32 -0.19 -11.09
N LYS A 320 -20.08 -0.99 -10.04
CA LYS A 320 -21.13 -1.76 -9.37
C LYS A 320 -22.24 -0.90 -8.75
N ARG A 321 -21.92 0.33 -8.31
CA ARG A 321 -22.94 1.25 -7.78
C ARG A 321 -23.80 1.81 -8.90
N VAL A 322 -23.19 2.17 -10.04
CA VAL A 322 -23.91 2.70 -11.20
C VAL A 322 -24.85 1.65 -11.77
N GLU A 323 -24.40 0.41 -11.98
CA GLU A 323 -25.21 -0.69 -12.50
C GLU A 323 -26.47 -0.96 -11.64
N LEU A 324 -26.29 -0.99 -10.31
CA LEU A 324 -27.42 -1.15 -9.39
C LEU A 324 -28.40 0.03 -9.44
N LEU A 325 -27.91 1.25 -9.71
CA LEU A 325 -28.72 2.46 -9.74
C LEU A 325 -29.54 2.50 -11.03
N GLU A 326 -28.93 2.13 -12.15
CA GLU A 326 -29.59 2.00 -13.44
C GLU A 326 -30.69 0.94 -13.42
N ALA A 327 -30.40 -0.25 -12.88
CA ALA A 327 -31.40 -1.31 -12.71
C ALA A 327 -32.59 -0.82 -11.86
N PHE A 328 -32.31 -0.06 -10.79
CA PHE A 328 -33.35 0.52 -9.94
C PHE A 328 -34.17 1.58 -10.67
N ILE A 329 -33.54 2.51 -11.40
CA ILE A 329 -34.23 3.53 -12.18
C ILE A 329 -35.11 2.88 -13.25
N GLY A 330 -34.64 1.81 -13.89
CA GLY A 330 -35.40 1.02 -14.85
C GLY A 330 -36.69 0.44 -14.26
N ASP A 331 -36.57 -0.32 -13.17
CA ASP A 331 -37.71 -0.92 -12.48
C ASP A 331 -38.65 0.12 -11.87
N PHE A 332 -38.11 1.24 -11.38
CA PHE A 332 -38.90 2.37 -10.89
C PHE A 332 -39.74 2.97 -12.01
N ASN A 333 -39.13 3.30 -13.15
CA ASN A 333 -39.81 3.90 -14.29
C ASN A 333 -40.91 2.98 -14.82
N HIS A 334 -40.63 1.68 -14.90
CA HIS A 334 -41.63 0.70 -15.32
C HIS A 334 -42.80 0.58 -14.30
N GLY A 335 -42.49 0.47 -13.00
CA GLY A 335 -43.48 0.36 -11.94
C GLY A 335 -44.34 1.62 -11.77
N LEU A 336 -43.75 2.81 -11.91
CA LEU A 336 -44.44 4.09 -11.90
C LEU A 336 -45.29 4.25 -13.17
N GLY A 337 -44.73 3.92 -14.34
CA GLY A 337 -45.40 4.01 -15.63
C GLY A 337 -46.69 3.20 -15.66
N ASN A 338 -46.66 1.93 -15.22
CA ASN A 338 -47.85 1.08 -15.17
C ASN A 338 -48.95 1.63 -14.26
N ARG A 339 -48.57 2.24 -13.12
CA ARG A 339 -49.51 2.86 -12.17
C ARG A 339 -50.11 4.15 -12.72
N LEU A 340 -49.28 5.01 -13.33
CA LEU A 340 -49.74 6.23 -13.98
C LEU A 340 -50.70 5.93 -15.12
N SER A 341 -50.40 4.94 -15.97
CA SER A 341 -51.29 4.49 -17.04
C SER A 341 -52.66 4.04 -16.51
N SER A 342 -52.69 3.31 -15.38
CA SER A 342 -53.94 2.88 -14.73
C SER A 342 -54.74 4.06 -14.15
N ILE A 343 -54.08 5.06 -13.58
CA ILE A 343 -54.73 6.29 -13.09
C ILE A 343 -55.28 7.12 -14.25
N ILE A 344 -54.51 7.28 -15.33
CA ILE A 344 -54.94 8.01 -16.54
C ILE A 344 -56.15 7.31 -17.17
N SER A 345 -56.12 5.99 -17.27
CA SER A 345 -57.26 5.19 -17.74
C SER A 345 -58.49 5.41 -16.86
N SER A 346 -58.35 5.34 -15.53
CA SER A 346 -59.45 5.58 -14.59
C SER A 346 -60.01 7.01 -14.68
N ARG A 347 -59.14 8.02 -14.84
CA ARG A 347 -59.54 9.42 -15.06
C ARG A 347 -60.35 9.58 -16.33
N ASN A 348 -59.90 8.99 -17.44
CA ASN A 348 -60.60 9.07 -18.73
C ASN A 348 -62.00 8.44 -18.65
N THR A 349 -62.12 7.30 -17.96
CA THR A 349 -63.43 6.66 -17.73
C THR A 349 -64.35 7.52 -16.85
N ILE A 350 -63.84 8.11 -15.76
CA ILE A 350 -64.62 9.03 -14.93
C ILE A 350 -65.10 10.23 -15.75
N ASN A 351 -64.23 10.85 -16.54
CA ASN A 351 -64.60 12.00 -17.38
C ASN A 351 -65.69 11.64 -18.40
N GLY A 352 -65.61 10.45 -19.02
CA GLY A 352 -66.66 9.94 -19.91
C GLY A 352 -67.99 9.77 -19.18
N LEU A 353 -67.98 9.06 -18.06
CA LEU A 353 -69.18 8.83 -17.24
C LEU A 353 -69.80 10.12 -16.70
N THR A 354 -69.00 11.09 -16.27
CA THR A 354 -69.50 12.39 -15.80
C THR A 354 -70.18 13.17 -16.93
N LYS A 355 -69.67 13.09 -18.16
CA LYS A 355 -70.31 13.67 -19.34
C LYS A 355 -71.63 12.97 -19.65
N ASP A 356 -71.66 11.65 -19.56
CA ASP A 356 -72.87 10.85 -19.80
C ASP A 356 -73.94 11.09 -18.72
N VAL A 357 -73.55 11.20 -17.44
CA VAL A 357 -74.47 11.57 -16.34
C VAL A 357 -75.02 12.99 -16.54
N ARG A 358 -74.19 13.94 -16.99
CA ARG A 358 -74.65 15.31 -17.29
C ARG A 358 -75.71 15.33 -18.39
N LEU A 359 -75.54 14.51 -19.44
CA LEU A 359 -76.51 14.39 -20.53
C LEU A 359 -77.80 13.69 -20.08
N ASP A 360 -77.70 12.65 -19.25
CA ASP A 360 -78.87 11.98 -18.65
C ASP A 360 -79.68 12.94 -17.75
N LEU A 361 -79.00 13.83 -17.01
CA LEU A 361 -79.65 14.85 -16.17
C LEU A 361 -80.43 15.91 -16.97
N GLU A 362 -80.16 16.07 -18.27
CA GLU A 362 -80.91 16.95 -19.18
C GLU A 362 -82.20 16.28 -19.72
N ASN A 363 -82.36 14.95 -19.57
CA ASN A 363 -83.55 14.17 -19.94
C ASN A 363 -84.25 13.57 -18.70
N LEU A 364 -85.29 14.25 -18.20
CA LEU A 364 -85.85 14.05 -16.85
C LEU A 364 -86.62 12.75 -16.58
N ASP A 365 -86.91 11.90 -17.57
CA ASP A 365 -87.87 10.79 -17.42
C ASP A 365 -87.27 9.38 -17.16
N GLU A 366 -85.98 9.13 -17.45
CA GLU A 366 -85.30 7.82 -17.21
C GLU A 366 -84.34 7.82 -16.01
N LEU A 367 -84.44 8.85 -15.17
CA LEU A 367 -83.31 9.41 -14.45
C LEU A 367 -82.75 8.56 -13.30
N ASN A 368 -83.58 7.79 -12.59
CA ASN A 368 -83.16 7.33 -11.26
C ASN A 368 -82.27 6.07 -11.29
N ASN A 369 -82.53 5.10 -12.18
CA ASN A 369 -81.75 3.85 -12.21
C ASN A 369 -80.45 3.98 -13.02
N SER A 370 -80.46 4.73 -14.14
CA SER A 370 -79.25 4.98 -14.95
C SER A 370 -78.21 5.80 -14.19
N VAL A 371 -78.65 6.86 -13.50
CA VAL A 371 -77.76 7.76 -12.74
C VAL A 371 -77.15 7.03 -11.55
N ASN A 372 -77.92 6.23 -10.82
CA ASN A 372 -77.41 5.45 -9.69
C ASN A 372 -76.36 4.40 -10.12
N GLN A 373 -76.60 3.69 -11.23
CA GLN A 373 -75.63 2.73 -11.76
C GLN A 373 -74.33 3.42 -12.22
N LYS A 374 -74.42 4.60 -12.85
CA LYS A 374 -73.25 5.39 -13.27
C LYS A 374 -72.50 5.96 -12.05
N LEU A 375 -73.20 6.41 -11.00
CA LEU A 375 -72.62 6.85 -9.73
C LEU A 375 -71.85 5.72 -9.04
N ASP A 376 -72.37 4.50 -9.00
CA ASP A 376 -71.68 3.34 -8.43
C ASP A 376 -70.36 3.04 -9.15
N VAL A 377 -70.33 3.16 -10.48
CA VAL A 377 -69.10 3.01 -11.26
C VAL A 377 -68.12 4.13 -10.95
N ILE A 378 -68.58 5.39 -10.84
CA ILE A 378 -67.72 6.54 -10.48
C ILE A 378 -67.13 6.36 -9.07
N ILE A 379 -67.93 5.93 -8.09
CA ILE A 379 -67.47 5.66 -6.72
C ILE A 379 -66.42 4.55 -6.71
N LYS A 380 -66.69 3.41 -7.38
CA LYS A 380 -65.71 2.32 -7.50
C LYS A 380 -64.41 2.77 -8.15
N ARG A 381 -64.47 3.61 -9.20
CA ARG A 381 -63.28 4.16 -9.87
C ARG A 381 -62.54 5.17 -9.00
N THR A 382 -63.25 6.00 -8.24
CA THR A 382 -62.67 6.96 -7.30
C THR A 382 -61.93 6.24 -6.17
N ASN A 383 -62.53 5.19 -5.61
CA ASN A 383 -61.88 4.34 -4.61
C ASN A 383 -60.65 3.63 -5.20
N ASN A 384 -60.70 3.17 -6.44
CA ASN A 384 -59.53 2.61 -7.14
C ASN A 384 -58.40 3.65 -7.25
N ILE A 385 -58.71 4.89 -7.68
CA ILE A 385 -57.73 5.97 -7.74
C ILE A 385 -57.14 6.29 -6.36
N GLN A 386 -57.96 6.39 -5.31
CA GLN A 386 -57.48 6.61 -3.94
C GLN A 386 -56.51 5.51 -3.49
N ASN A 387 -56.84 4.26 -3.76
CA ASN A 387 -55.97 3.11 -3.48
C ASN A 387 -54.67 3.17 -4.28
N GLN A 388 -54.70 3.60 -5.55
CA GLN A 388 -53.49 3.77 -6.36
C GLN A 388 -52.61 4.90 -5.85
N VAL A 389 -53.18 6.03 -5.42
CA VAL A 389 -52.44 7.15 -4.84
C VAL A 389 -51.77 6.74 -3.52
N ALA A 390 -52.48 6.01 -2.66
CA ALA A 390 -51.90 5.46 -1.42
C ALA A 390 -50.72 4.50 -1.71
N ARG A 391 -50.84 3.67 -2.75
CA ARG A 391 -49.77 2.78 -3.20
C ARG A 391 -48.58 3.56 -3.78
N ILE A 392 -48.80 4.65 -4.52
CA ILE A 392 -47.72 5.51 -5.03
C ILE A 392 -46.94 6.16 -3.88
N LYS A 393 -47.63 6.67 -2.84
CA LYS A 393 -46.97 7.21 -1.63
C LYS A 393 -46.10 6.15 -0.95
N THR A 394 -46.62 4.93 -0.82
CA THR A 394 -45.86 3.80 -0.27
C THR A 394 -44.61 3.48 -1.10
N TYR A 395 -44.72 3.57 -2.43
CA TYR A 395 -43.57 3.42 -3.34
C TYR A 395 -42.54 4.52 -3.15
N GLN A 396 -42.96 5.78 -3.02
CA GLN A 396 -42.07 6.92 -2.75
C GLN A 396 -41.29 6.73 -1.44
N GLU A 397 -41.93 6.25 -0.39
CA GLU A 397 -41.24 5.95 0.88
C GLU A 397 -40.25 4.79 0.75
N LYS A 398 -40.61 3.71 0.05
CA LYS A 398 -39.68 2.59 -0.23
C LYS A 398 -38.45 3.06 -1.01
N ILE A 399 -38.63 3.96 -1.97
CA ILE A 399 -37.55 4.57 -2.77
C ILE A 399 -36.66 5.43 -1.91
N ARG A 400 -37.24 6.33 -1.11
CA ARG A 400 -36.49 7.19 -0.20
C ARG A 400 -35.62 6.35 0.74
N ASN A 401 -36.21 5.33 1.36
CA ASN A 401 -35.48 4.41 2.23
C ASN A 401 -34.41 3.61 1.49
N PHE A 402 -34.66 3.17 0.25
CA PHE A 402 -33.66 2.47 -0.56
C PHE A 402 -32.49 3.37 -0.96
N VAL A 403 -32.72 4.65 -1.27
CA VAL A 403 -31.64 5.61 -1.58
C VAL A 403 -30.85 5.96 -0.32
N ASP A 404 -31.54 6.29 0.76
CA ASP A 404 -30.95 6.71 2.03
C ASP A 404 -30.07 5.60 2.63
N PHE A 405 -30.56 4.36 2.67
CA PHE A 405 -29.81 3.23 3.24
C PHE A 405 -28.98 2.47 2.19
N GLY A 406 -29.44 2.32 0.94
CA GLY A 406 -28.78 1.50 -0.08
C GLY A 406 -27.58 2.15 -0.76
N TYR A 407 -27.59 3.48 -0.91
CA TYR A 407 -26.56 4.23 -1.64
C TYR A 407 -25.77 5.22 -0.79
N LEU A 408 -26.46 5.95 0.09
CA LEU A 408 -25.83 7.02 0.86
C LEU A 408 -25.15 6.51 2.15
N ASN A 409 -25.33 5.23 2.51
CA ASN A 409 -24.84 4.63 3.76
C ASN A 409 -25.13 5.52 4.99
N LYS A 410 -26.25 6.24 4.97
CA LYS A 410 -26.56 7.20 6.02
C LYS A 410 -27.10 6.43 7.22
N VAL A 411 -26.38 6.50 8.32
CA VAL A 411 -26.83 5.97 9.62
C VAL A 411 -27.50 7.14 10.33
N ASN A 412 -28.76 7.00 10.74
CA ASN A 412 -29.35 8.01 11.62
C ASN A 412 -28.71 7.90 13.01
N GLU A 413 -28.86 8.92 13.84
CA GLU A 413 -28.37 8.85 15.21
C GLU A 413 -28.99 7.66 15.94
N LEU A 414 -28.16 6.92 16.68
CA LEU A 414 -28.62 5.78 17.46
C LEU A 414 -29.38 6.29 18.68
N GLU A 415 -30.64 5.89 18.80
CA GLU A 415 -31.51 6.26 19.89
C GLU A 415 -31.57 5.11 20.91
N LEU A 416 -31.71 5.44 22.20
CA LEU A 416 -31.96 4.44 23.23
C LEU A 416 -33.42 4.00 23.16
N VAL A 417 -33.65 2.75 22.76
CA VAL A 417 -35.00 2.22 22.49
C VAL A 417 -35.22 0.94 23.29
N ASN A 418 -36.43 0.79 23.84
CA ASN A 418 -36.92 -0.52 24.29
C ASN A 418 -37.30 -1.35 23.07
N ILE A 419 -36.38 -2.21 22.65
CA ILE A 419 -36.53 -2.97 21.40
C ILE A 419 -37.72 -3.93 21.45
N ASN A 420 -38.04 -4.51 22.61
CA ASN A 420 -39.16 -5.44 22.72
C ASN A 420 -40.50 -4.70 22.52
N GLU A 421 -40.67 -3.55 23.16
CA GLU A 421 -41.84 -2.68 22.95
C GLU A 421 -41.92 -2.21 21.50
N PHE A 422 -40.78 -1.79 20.93
CA PHE A 422 -40.75 -1.32 19.54
C PHE A 422 -41.10 -2.42 18.53
N ILE A 423 -40.61 -3.66 18.72
CA ILE A 423 -40.97 -4.79 17.86
C ILE A 423 -42.47 -5.07 17.99
N ALA A 424 -43.00 -5.13 19.21
CA ALA A 424 -44.43 -5.36 19.46
C ALA A 424 -45.32 -4.31 18.78
N GLU A 425 -45.03 -3.02 18.99
CA GLU A 425 -45.75 -1.91 18.33
C GLU A 425 -45.68 -1.99 16.81
N THR A 426 -44.53 -2.39 16.25
CA THR A 426 -44.34 -2.51 14.80
C THR A 426 -45.17 -3.66 14.24
N VAL A 427 -45.22 -4.80 14.96
CA VAL A 427 -46.03 -5.97 14.60
C VAL A 427 -47.52 -5.62 14.65
N GLU A 428 -47.99 -4.99 15.73
CA GLU A 428 -49.40 -4.57 15.88
C GLU A 428 -49.83 -3.56 14.80
N ARG A 429 -48.96 -2.58 14.50
CA ARG A 429 -49.21 -1.63 13.40
C ARG A 429 -49.26 -2.32 12.05
N PHE A 430 -48.41 -3.32 11.82
CA PHE A 430 -48.41 -4.07 10.57
C PHE A 430 -49.73 -4.85 10.40
N ILE A 431 -50.17 -5.55 11.44
CA ILE A 431 -51.41 -6.32 11.44
C ILE A 431 -52.64 -5.42 11.24
N SER A 432 -52.68 -4.25 11.90
CA SER A 432 -53.82 -3.33 11.80
C SER A 432 -53.94 -2.58 10.47
N GLN A 433 -52.86 -2.49 9.69
CA GLN A 433 -52.84 -1.78 8.40
C GLN A 433 -53.17 -2.67 7.20
N GLU A 434 -53.06 -3.99 7.36
CA GLU A 434 -53.22 -4.96 6.27
C GLU A 434 -54.52 -5.73 6.43
N ASN A 435 -55.42 -5.62 5.45
CA ASN A 435 -56.68 -6.36 5.40
C ASN A 435 -56.43 -7.76 4.82
N TYR A 436 -55.90 -8.68 5.63
CA TYR A 436 -55.75 -10.08 5.22
C TYR A 436 -57.10 -10.82 5.31
N GLU A 437 -57.45 -11.59 4.28
CA GLU A 437 -58.67 -12.42 4.26
C GLU A 437 -58.63 -13.59 5.27
N TYR A 438 -57.46 -13.91 5.82
CA TYR A 438 -57.22 -15.07 6.69
C TYR A 438 -56.79 -14.66 8.09
N GLN A 439 -57.25 -15.40 9.09
CA GLN A 439 -56.81 -15.23 10.48
C GLN A 439 -55.42 -15.89 10.67
N ILE A 440 -54.38 -15.07 10.71
CA ILE A 440 -52.98 -15.51 10.93
C ILE A 440 -52.67 -15.44 12.42
N VAL A 441 -52.14 -16.54 12.98
CA VAL A 441 -51.68 -16.59 14.38
C VAL A 441 -50.29 -15.97 14.45
N VAL A 442 -50.13 -14.96 15.31
CA VAL A 442 -48.84 -14.28 15.52
C VAL A 442 -48.33 -14.53 16.93
N GLU A 443 -47.25 -15.29 17.03
CA GLU A 443 -46.57 -15.57 18.30
C GLU A 443 -45.40 -14.59 18.50
N GLN A 444 -45.34 -13.95 19.67
CA GLN A 444 -44.28 -12.99 20.00
C GLN A 444 -43.50 -13.46 21.24
N ILE A 445 -42.18 -13.65 21.12
CA ILE A 445 -41.31 -14.13 22.22
C ILE A 445 -40.11 -13.21 22.38
N TYR A 446 -40.05 -12.51 23.52
CA TYR A 446 -39.04 -11.47 23.75
C TYR A 446 -38.09 -11.80 24.89
N ASP A 447 -36.79 -11.57 24.66
CA ASP A 447 -35.77 -11.69 25.71
C ASP A 447 -35.85 -10.49 26.66
N PRO A 448 -36.14 -10.69 27.96
CA PRO A 448 -36.36 -9.61 28.93
C PRO A 448 -35.09 -8.78 29.21
N ARG A 449 -33.91 -9.22 28.75
CA ARG A 449 -32.64 -8.48 28.87
C ARG A 449 -32.52 -7.32 27.88
N LEU A 450 -33.33 -7.31 26.83
CA LEU A 450 -33.30 -6.32 25.75
C LEU A 450 -34.22 -5.12 26.02
N LYS A 451 -34.06 -4.44 27.17
CA LYS A 451 -34.94 -3.32 27.56
C LYS A 451 -34.52 -1.95 27.05
N ASN A 452 -33.22 -1.71 26.85
CA ASN A 452 -32.70 -0.42 26.41
C ASN A 452 -31.47 -0.65 25.54
N VAL A 453 -31.65 -0.57 24.23
CA VAL A 453 -30.57 -0.77 23.24
C VAL A 453 -30.44 0.45 22.36
N ARG A 454 -29.20 0.82 22.02
CA ARG A 454 -28.93 1.92 21.09
C ARG A 454 -29.06 1.42 19.66
N ILE A 455 -30.12 1.82 18.97
CA ILE A 455 -30.44 1.38 17.61
C ILE A 455 -30.95 2.55 16.74
N ASP A 456 -30.88 2.39 15.42
CA ASP A 456 -31.60 3.24 14.48
C ASP A 456 -33.03 2.70 14.34
N LYS A 457 -33.99 3.39 14.97
CA LYS A 457 -35.40 2.98 14.99
C LYS A 457 -36.01 2.85 13.59
N ILE A 458 -35.60 3.72 12.66
CA ILE A 458 -36.09 3.71 11.27
C ILE A 458 -35.58 2.46 10.56
N ALA A 459 -34.27 2.18 10.66
CA ALA A 459 -33.67 1.03 10.01
C ALA A 459 -34.22 -0.29 10.55
N ILE A 460 -34.36 -0.43 11.87
CA ILE A 460 -34.93 -1.64 12.48
C ILE A 460 -36.41 -1.80 12.13
N GLY A 461 -37.19 -0.72 12.09
CA GLY A 461 -38.58 -0.75 11.63
C GLY A 461 -38.71 -1.23 10.18
N ILE A 462 -37.81 -0.79 9.29
CA ILE A 462 -37.75 -1.27 7.90
C ILE A 462 -37.43 -2.76 7.85
N VAL A 463 -36.48 -3.24 8.67
CA VAL A 463 -36.12 -4.67 8.73
C VAL A 463 -37.32 -5.51 9.13
N ILE A 464 -37.97 -5.17 10.25
CA ILE A 464 -39.12 -5.89 10.77
C ILE A 464 -40.25 -5.91 9.73
N LYS A 465 -40.60 -4.75 9.16
CA LYS A 465 -41.68 -4.65 8.16
C LYS A 465 -41.43 -5.50 6.92
N ASN A 466 -40.20 -5.50 6.37
CA ASN A 466 -39.89 -6.29 5.17
C ASN A 466 -39.90 -7.80 5.45
N LEU A 467 -39.44 -8.22 6.62
CA LEU A 467 -39.47 -9.62 7.02
C LEU A 467 -40.90 -10.10 7.31
N LEU A 468 -41.73 -9.28 7.98
CA LEU A 468 -43.16 -9.55 8.20
C LEU A 468 -43.92 -9.63 6.88
N ASP A 469 -43.73 -8.69 5.96
CA ASP A 469 -44.36 -8.72 4.63
C ASP A 469 -44.01 -10.02 3.88
N ASN A 470 -42.78 -10.52 4.00
CA ASN A 470 -42.42 -11.80 3.39
C ASN A 470 -43.08 -13.00 4.08
N ALA A 471 -43.08 -13.04 5.42
CA ALA A 471 -43.72 -14.10 6.19
C ALA A 471 -45.22 -14.19 5.93
N PHE A 472 -45.94 -13.06 6.01
CA PHE A 472 -47.37 -12.99 5.74
C PHE A 472 -47.72 -13.39 4.31
N TYR A 473 -46.94 -12.93 3.33
CA TYR A 473 -47.14 -13.36 1.94
C TYR A 473 -46.90 -14.87 1.75
N ALA A 474 -45.94 -15.47 2.45
CA ALA A 474 -45.60 -16.88 2.32
C ALA A 474 -46.66 -17.82 2.90
N VAL A 475 -47.43 -17.37 3.89
CA VAL A 475 -48.51 -18.14 4.53
C VAL A 475 -49.89 -17.95 3.88
N THR A 476 -50.03 -16.97 2.98
CA THR A 476 -51.28 -16.63 2.27
C THR A 476 -51.60 -17.45 0.99
N PRO A 477 -50.67 -18.10 0.24
CA PRO A 477 -51.04 -18.71 -1.04
C PRO A 477 -51.59 -20.13 -0.90
N GLY A 478 -52.89 -20.31 -1.20
CA GLY A 478 -53.45 -21.46 -1.93
C GLY A 478 -53.22 -22.89 -1.41
N LYS A 479 -52.90 -23.10 -0.13
CA LYS A 479 -53.01 -24.44 0.46
C LYS A 479 -54.48 -24.74 0.73
N ASP A 480 -54.94 -25.90 0.25
CA ASP A 480 -56.31 -26.39 0.43
C ASP A 480 -56.79 -26.14 1.86
N ILE A 481 -57.94 -25.48 1.98
CA ILE A 481 -58.68 -25.23 3.22
C ILE A 481 -59.34 -26.54 3.69
N ASN A 482 -58.66 -27.68 3.49
CA ASN A 482 -58.98 -28.93 4.16
C ASN A 482 -58.39 -28.86 5.57
N ASN A 483 -58.96 -27.94 6.37
CA ASN A 483 -59.05 -27.86 7.84
C ASN A 483 -57.84 -28.13 8.77
N GLU A 484 -56.60 -28.38 8.30
CA GLU A 484 -55.45 -28.66 9.20
C GLU A 484 -54.29 -27.64 9.15
N PHE A 485 -54.29 -26.66 8.25
CA PHE A 485 -53.23 -25.65 8.18
C PHE A 485 -53.64 -24.35 8.88
N THR A 486 -52.99 -24.03 10.00
CA THR A 486 -53.11 -22.73 10.67
C THR A 486 -51.92 -21.83 10.30
N PRO A 487 -52.13 -20.78 9.49
CA PRO A 487 -51.08 -19.81 9.17
C PRO A 487 -50.47 -19.22 10.44
N THR A 488 -49.18 -19.45 10.65
CA THR A 488 -48.49 -19.02 11.87
C THR A 488 -47.22 -18.26 11.53
N VAL A 489 -47.07 -17.08 12.14
CA VAL A 489 -45.86 -16.27 12.07
C VAL A 489 -45.33 -16.04 13.48
N LYS A 490 -44.06 -16.36 13.71
CA LYS A 490 -43.40 -16.22 14.99
C LYS A 490 -42.36 -15.11 14.92
N VAL A 491 -42.40 -14.18 15.87
CA VAL A 491 -41.47 -13.06 16.00
C VAL A 491 -40.72 -13.19 17.32
N GLU A 492 -39.39 -13.29 17.27
CA GLU A 492 -38.56 -13.39 18.47
C GLU A 492 -37.47 -12.33 18.54
N SER A 493 -37.14 -11.88 19.76
CA SER A 493 -35.92 -11.13 20.06
C SER A 493 -35.02 -11.94 21.00
N LYS A 494 -33.71 -12.01 20.72
CA LYS A 494 -32.75 -12.73 21.56
C LYS A 494 -31.45 -11.95 21.74
N LEU A 495 -30.92 -11.94 22.97
CA LEU A 495 -29.57 -11.48 23.23
C LEU A 495 -28.61 -12.68 23.17
N ARG A 496 -27.77 -12.72 22.13
CA ARG A 496 -26.68 -13.70 22.03
C ARG A 496 -25.33 -13.01 22.14
N LYS A 497 -24.64 -13.23 23.26
CA LYS A 497 -23.36 -12.58 23.60
C LYS A 497 -23.52 -11.05 23.55
N LYS A 498 -23.00 -10.40 22.50
CA LYS A 498 -23.04 -8.95 22.27
C LYS A 498 -23.90 -8.57 21.06
N PHE A 499 -24.76 -9.48 20.59
CA PHE A 499 -25.59 -9.27 19.41
C PHE A 499 -27.07 -9.31 19.79
N LEU A 500 -27.82 -8.36 19.24
CA LEU A 500 -29.27 -8.43 19.13
C LEU A 500 -29.61 -9.32 17.94
N GLU A 501 -30.40 -10.36 18.18
CA GLU A 501 -31.02 -11.18 17.14
C GLU A 501 -32.52 -10.88 17.06
N ILE A 502 -33.01 -10.60 15.85
CA ILE A 502 -34.44 -10.51 15.53
C ILE A 502 -34.74 -11.67 14.59
N ILE A 503 -35.68 -12.53 14.99
CA ILE A 503 -36.02 -13.75 14.27
C ILE A 503 -37.47 -13.65 13.82
N ILE A 504 -37.73 -13.91 12.54
CA ILE A 504 -39.09 -14.01 11.99
C ILE A 504 -39.19 -15.34 11.27
N GLU A 505 -40.10 -16.19 11.75
CA GLU A 505 -40.32 -17.55 11.28
C GLU A 505 -41.78 -17.72 10.82
N ASP A 506 -41.98 -18.35 9.67
CA ASP A 506 -43.28 -18.66 9.10
C ASP A 506 -43.40 -20.14 8.76
N ASN A 507 -44.63 -20.66 8.73
CA ASN A 507 -44.93 -22.03 8.31
C ASN A 507 -45.42 -22.13 6.84
N GLY A 508 -45.05 -21.16 6.01
CA GLY A 508 -45.51 -21.01 4.64
C GLY A 508 -44.85 -21.96 3.62
N ASN A 509 -44.80 -21.54 2.36
CA ASN A 509 -44.29 -22.35 1.25
C ASN A 509 -42.76 -22.57 1.27
N GLY A 510 -42.01 -21.86 2.11
CA GLY A 510 -40.55 -21.97 2.19
C GLY A 510 -39.83 -21.57 0.90
N ILE A 511 -38.50 -21.67 0.90
CA ILE A 511 -37.60 -21.23 -0.17
C ILE A 511 -36.71 -22.41 -0.60
N PRO A 512 -36.73 -22.81 -1.89
CA PRO A 512 -35.87 -23.90 -2.37
C PRO A 512 -34.38 -23.56 -2.23
N LEU A 513 -33.55 -24.57 -1.91
CA LEU A 513 -32.13 -24.41 -1.60
C LEU A 513 -31.35 -23.63 -2.67
N ALA A 514 -31.65 -23.89 -3.96
CA ALA A 514 -31.01 -23.24 -5.10
C ALA A 514 -31.17 -21.70 -5.13
N TYR A 515 -32.15 -21.16 -4.40
CA TYR A 515 -32.44 -19.73 -4.38
C TYR A 515 -32.03 -19.03 -3.09
N GLN A 516 -31.72 -19.77 -2.01
CA GLN A 516 -31.47 -19.19 -0.68
C GLN A 516 -30.26 -18.23 -0.64
N GLU A 517 -29.22 -18.47 -1.43
CA GLU A 517 -28.08 -17.53 -1.54
C GLU A 517 -28.40 -16.28 -2.37
N ARG A 518 -29.41 -16.37 -3.24
CA ARG A 518 -29.77 -15.32 -4.20
C ARG A 518 -30.90 -14.42 -3.74
N ILE A 519 -31.72 -14.82 -2.76
CA ILE A 519 -32.87 -14.01 -2.28
C ILE A 519 -32.47 -12.64 -1.70
N PHE A 520 -31.20 -12.48 -1.29
CA PHE A 520 -30.68 -11.21 -0.80
C PHE A 520 -30.05 -10.34 -1.91
N GLN A 521 -30.01 -10.84 -3.15
CA GLN A 521 -29.67 -10.06 -4.32
C GLN A 521 -30.84 -9.15 -4.68
N PRO A 522 -30.58 -7.95 -5.23
CA PRO A 522 -31.65 -7.04 -5.62
C PRO A 522 -32.49 -7.68 -6.74
N PHE A 523 -33.78 -7.32 -6.77
CA PHE A 523 -34.76 -7.74 -7.79
C PHE A 523 -35.11 -9.24 -7.80
N VAL A 524 -34.64 -10.01 -6.82
CA VAL A 524 -35.04 -11.41 -6.65
C VAL A 524 -36.33 -11.47 -5.84
N THR A 525 -37.40 -11.97 -6.45
CA THR A 525 -38.73 -12.06 -5.82
C THR A 525 -39.50 -13.27 -6.34
N PHE A 526 -40.26 -13.89 -5.43
CA PHE A 526 -41.26 -14.92 -5.75
C PHE A 526 -42.68 -14.36 -5.69
N LYS A 527 -42.85 -13.09 -5.31
CA LYS A 527 -44.15 -12.43 -5.24
C LYS A 527 -44.56 -11.90 -6.61
N HIS A 528 -45.78 -12.20 -7.08
CA HIS A 528 -46.32 -11.69 -8.36
C HIS A 528 -46.33 -10.16 -8.50
N SER A 529 -46.38 -9.42 -7.39
CA SER A 529 -46.41 -7.96 -7.35
C SER A 529 -45.24 -7.34 -6.56
N GLY A 530 -44.27 -8.15 -6.14
CA GLY A 530 -43.12 -7.70 -5.35
C GLY A 530 -41.98 -7.22 -6.23
N GLN A 531 -41.20 -6.25 -5.73
CA GLN A 531 -40.05 -5.67 -6.45
C GLN A 531 -38.71 -6.38 -6.15
N GLY A 532 -38.68 -7.32 -5.21
CA GLY A 532 -37.44 -8.01 -4.81
C GLY A 532 -36.40 -7.13 -4.09
N LEU A 533 -36.78 -5.94 -3.60
CA LEU A 533 -35.87 -5.02 -2.91
C LEU A 533 -35.88 -5.18 -1.38
N GLY A 534 -36.90 -5.80 -0.80
CA GLY A 534 -37.09 -5.86 0.65
C GLY A 534 -35.97 -6.61 1.38
N LEU A 535 -35.68 -7.85 0.96
CA LEU A 535 -34.59 -8.65 1.54
C LEU A 535 -33.21 -8.09 1.22
N PHE A 536 -33.04 -7.48 0.05
CA PHE A 536 -31.82 -6.75 -0.27
C PHE A 536 -31.58 -5.59 0.71
N LEU A 537 -32.62 -4.81 1.01
CA LEU A 537 -32.55 -3.70 1.96
C LEU A 537 -32.25 -4.20 3.37
N VAL A 538 -32.89 -5.28 3.82
CA VAL A 538 -32.58 -5.94 5.11
C VAL A 538 -31.10 -6.35 5.17
N ASN A 539 -30.57 -6.98 4.11
CA ASN A 539 -29.17 -7.37 4.03
C ASN A 539 -28.22 -6.16 4.03
N LYS A 540 -28.59 -5.05 3.37
CA LYS A 540 -27.82 -3.81 3.40
C LYS A 540 -27.83 -3.17 4.78
N ILE A 541 -28.97 -3.08 5.44
CA ILE A 541 -29.10 -2.58 6.80
C ILE A 541 -28.23 -3.43 7.74
N ALA A 542 -28.35 -4.76 7.68
CA ALA A 542 -27.49 -5.66 8.47
C ALA A 542 -26.01 -5.32 8.26
N LYS A 543 -25.57 -5.21 7.01
CA LYS A 543 -24.18 -4.88 6.68
C LYS A 543 -23.77 -3.49 7.18
N ILE A 544 -24.63 -2.48 7.08
CA ILE A 544 -24.36 -1.11 7.56
C ILE A 544 -24.03 -1.12 9.04
N PHE A 545 -24.82 -1.85 9.83
CA PHE A 545 -24.66 -2.01 11.27
C PHE A 545 -23.66 -3.13 11.67
N ASN A 546 -22.80 -3.60 10.77
CA ASN A 546 -21.83 -4.68 11.04
C ASN A 546 -22.45 -5.99 11.56
N GLY A 547 -23.69 -6.23 11.14
CA GLY A 547 -24.49 -7.41 11.42
C GLY A 547 -24.57 -8.40 10.26
N SER A 548 -25.53 -9.32 10.33
CA SER A 548 -25.80 -10.30 9.27
C SER A 548 -27.29 -10.65 9.18
N ILE A 549 -27.75 -11.15 8.03
CA ILE A 549 -29.06 -11.77 7.86
C ILE A 549 -28.83 -13.19 7.35
N LYS A 550 -29.50 -14.17 7.94
CA LYS A 550 -29.49 -15.57 7.51
C LYS A 550 -30.90 -16.05 7.23
N VAL A 551 -31.00 -17.07 6.40
CA VAL A 551 -32.25 -17.78 6.12
C VAL A 551 -32.05 -19.26 6.41
N GLU A 552 -32.98 -19.86 7.14
CA GLU A 552 -33.12 -21.29 7.34
C GLU A 552 -34.49 -21.66 6.78
N SER A 553 -34.54 -22.38 5.65
CA SER A 553 -35.82 -22.69 5.00
C SER A 553 -35.76 -24.03 4.29
N GLN A 554 -36.90 -24.70 4.25
CA GLN A 554 -37.12 -25.90 3.45
C GLN A 554 -38.43 -25.74 2.69
N GLN A 555 -38.44 -26.13 1.42
CA GLN A 555 -39.62 -26.00 0.56
C GLN A 555 -40.81 -26.73 1.21
N ASN A 556 -41.95 -26.04 1.27
CA ASN A 556 -43.22 -26.41 1.90
C ASN A 556 -43.21 -26.59 3.43
N GLN A 557 -42.11 -26.26 4.12
CA GLN A 557 -41.98 -26.38 5.58
C GLN A 557 -41.76 -25.04 6.28
N GLY A 558 -41.94 -23.93 5.57
CA GLY A 558 -41.75 -22.59 6.11
C GLY A 558 -40.33 -22.03 5.97
N CYS A 559 -40.13 -20.86 6.56
CA CYS A 559 -38.92 -20.09 6.42
C CYS A 559 -38.62 -19.32 7.70
N LYS A 560 -37.34 -19.26 8.08
CA LYS A 560 -36.86 -18.55 9.26
C LYS A 560 -35.75 -17.60 8.88
N PHE A 561 -36.00 -16.32 9.07
CA PHE A 561 -35.03 -15.26 8.89
C PHE A 561 -34.43 -14.85 10.24
N ILE A 562 -33.09 -14.78 10.29
CA ILE A 562 -32.33 -14.44 11.50
C ILE A 562 -31.49 -13.20 11.19
N PHE A 563 -31.98 -12.03 11.62
CA PHE A 563 -31.27 -10.76 11.52
C PHE A 563 -30.44 -10.52 12.80
N THR A 564 -29.17 -10.17 12.66
CA THR A 564 -28.27 -9.94 13.80
C THR A 564 -27.53 -8.63 13.66
N ILE A 565 -27.41 -7.85 14.74
CA ILE A 565 -26.55 -6.66 14.81
C ILE A 565 -25.82 -6.60 16.16
N PRO A 566 -24.56 -6.09 16.20
CA PRO A 566 -23.84 -5.88 17.44
C PRO A 566 -24.49 -4.77 18.26
N LEU A 567 -24.67 -5.00 19.56
CA LEU A 567 -24.96 -3.96 20.52
C LEU A 567 -23.63 -3.28 20.85
N ILE A 568 -23.44 -2.07 20.31
CA ILE A 568 -22.28 -1.23 20.64
C ILE A 568 -22.39 -0.91 22.14
N TYR A 569 -21.33 -1.24 22.90
CA TYR A 569 -21.27 -0.95 24.33
C TYR A 569 -21.07 0.55 24.58
#